data_AF-A0A1I4GY17-F1
#
_entry.id   AF-A0A1I4GY17-F1
#
_cell.length_a   1.000
_cell.length_b   1.000
_cell.length_c   1.000
_cell.angle_alpha   90.00
_cell.angle_beta   90.00
_cell.angle_gamma   90.00
#
_symmetry.space_group_name_H-M   'P 1'
#
loop_
_entity.id
_entity.type
_entity.pdbx_description
1 polymer ?
#
loop_
_entity_poly.entity_id
_entity_poly.type
_entity_poly.pdbx_seq_one_letter_code
_entity_poly.pdbx_strand_id
1 'polypeptide(L)'
;MLTKKTYNNRINVYSQNKIEPELIKIIINFLFYSKEDSEHNFELIKADKVGTEVWKLNYKNQFYFLKKYFPVKFVKKIKNIFRPTEAVRHFITTILLNRSGIDSFEPVAALTYRKSLWSFDSIFVMKESKGLLLKDFIKSDLGNLKNDEIIAKKFALLWKNLLKNNFWHQDPSPVNFIVNTKTSKPEVNLIDVDNIYKVPYN
;
A
#
# COMPACT_ATOMS: atom_id res chain seq x y z
N MET A 1 -2.08 -2.63 18.29
CA MET A 1 -0.85 -1.84 18.51
C MET A 1 0.13 -2.12 17.38
N LEU A 2 0.95 -1.15 16.95
CA LEU A 2 1.99 -1.40 15.94
C LEU A 2 3.17 -2.13 16.61
N THR A 3 3.52 -3.30 16.12
CA THR A 3 4.68 -4.05 16.61
C THR A 3 5.89 -3.73 15.75
N LYS A 4 7.00 -3.31 16.36
CA LYS A 4 8.30 -3.14 15.71
C LYS A 4 9.21 -4.29 16.12
N LYS A 5 9.75 -5.00 15.13
CA LYS A 5 10.77 -6.05 15.33
C LYS A 5 12.03 -5.69 14.57
N THR A 6 13.18 -5.80 15.22
CA THR A 6 14.48 -5.65 14.57
C THR A 6 14.87 -6.98 13.94
N TYR A 7 15.05 -7.00 12.62
CA TYR A 7 15.49 -8.19 11.88
C TYR A 7 17.02 -8.34 11.95
N ASN A 8 17.73 -7.22 11.77
CA ASN A 8 19.16 -7.08 12.02
C ASN A 8 19.50 -5.61 12.31
N ASN A 9 20.79 -5.27 12.45
CA ASN A 9 21.24 -3.90 12.75
C ASN A 9 20.84 -2.84 11.70
N ARG A 10 20.45 -3.23 10.49
CA ARG A 10 20.04 -2.33 9.41
C ARG A 10 18.55 -2.40 9.08
N ILE A 11 17.88 -3.49 9.43
CA ILE A 11 16.49 -3.77 9.00
C ILE A 11 15.55 -3.84 10.19
N ASN A 12 14.46 -3.06 10.12
CA ASN A 12 13.32 -3.18 11.02
C ASN A 12 12.07 -3.56 10.24
N VAL A 13 11.20 -4.33 10.88
CA VAL A 13 9.93 -4.82 10.37
C VAL A 13 8.81 -4.33 11.28
N TYR A 14 7.77 -3.76 10.69
CA TYR A 14 6.61 -3.20 11.37
C TYR A 14 5.37 -3.98 10.95
N SER A 15 4.57 -4.44 11.92
CA SER A 15 3.35 -5.21 11.64
C SER A 15 2.26 -4.98 12.70
N GLN A 16 1.00 -5.22 12.33
CA GLN A 16 -0.10 -5.28 13.30
C GLN A 16 -0.35 -6.71 13.80
N ASN A 17 -0.17 -7.69 12.92
CA ASN A 17 -0.43 -9.10 13.18
C ASN A 17 0.86 -9.92 13.14
N LYS A 18 0.78 -11.19 13.55
CA LYS A 18 1.86 -12.16 13.34
C LYS A 18 2.03 -12.35 11.82
N ILE A 19 3.23 -12.04 11.33
CA ILE A 19 3.61 -12.28 9.94
C ILE A 19 4.45 -13.55 9.89
N GLU A 20 4.27 -14.33 8.84
CA GLU A 20 5.14 -15.45 8.53
C GLU A 20 6.59 -14.96 8.31
N PRO A 21 7.56 -15.42 9.13
CA PRO A 21 8.95 -14.98 9.01
C PRO A 21 9.56 -15.21 7.62
N GLU A 22 9.16 -16.30 6.96
CA GLU A 22 9.72 -16.66 5.66
C GLU A 22 9.32 -15.66 4.56
N LEU A 23 8.07 -15.18 4.54
CA LEU A 23 7.64 -14.12 3.62
C LEU A 23 8.52 -12.86 3.77
N ILE A 24 8.81 -12.47 5.01
CA ILE A 24 9.65 -11.30 5.29
C ILE A 24 11.09 -11.52 4.83
N LYS A 25 11.65 -12.71 5.07
CA LYS A 25 13.00 -13.09 4.64
C LYS A 25 13.14 -13.05 3.13
N ILE A 26 12.19 -13.62 2.38
CA ILE A 26 12.13 -13.59 0.92
C ILE A 26 12.13 -12.14 0.39
N ILE A 27 11.25 -11.29 0.94
CA ILE A 27 11.17 -9.88 0.55
C ILE A 27 12.48 -9.14 0.83
N ILE A 28 13.10 -9.38 1.99
CA ILE A 28 14.38 -8.75 2.37
C ILE A 28 15.49 -9.17 1.42
N ASN A 29 15.63 -10.48 1.16
CA ASN A 29 16.67 -11.00 0.29
C ASN A 29 16.55 -10.40 -1.10
N PHE A 30 15.36 -10.48 -1.71
CA PHE A 30 15.13 -10.00 -3.06
C PHE A 30 15.31 -8.47 -3.21
N LEU A 31 14.72 -7.68 -2.31
CA LEU A 31 14.67 -6.22 -2.48
C LEU A 31 15.83 -5.44 -1.83
N PHE A 32 16.55 -6.02 -0.88
CA PHE A 32 17.68 -5.34 -0.20
C PHE A 32 19.06 -5.95 -0.44
N TYR A 33 19.18 -7.25 -0.75
CA TYR A 33 20.48 -7.91 -0.85
C TYR A 33 20.83 -8.39 -2.26
N SER A 34 19.98 -9.22 -2.90
CA SER A 34 20.23 -9.74 -4.25
C SER A 34 18.91 -9.99 -4.96
N LYS A 35 18.78 -9.51 -6.20
CA LYS A 35 17.62 -9.78 -7.06
C LYS A 35 17.62 -11.21 -7.65
N GLU A 36 18.43 -12.11 -7.10
CA GLU A 36 18.70 -13.45 -7.65
C GLU A 36 17.89 -14.56 -6.98
N ASP A 37 16.76 -14.21 -6.34
CA ASP A 37 15.89 -15.24 -5.76
C ASP A 37 15.03 -15.86 -6.88
N SER A 38 15.51 -16.95 -7.46
CA SER A 38 14.91 -17.60 -8.64
C SER A 38 13.68 -18.46 -8.31
N GLU A 39 13.44 -18.78 -7.04
CA GLU A 39 12.32 -19.66 -6.65
C GLU A 39 10.98 -18.91 -6.52
N HIS A 40 11.02 -17.58 -6.39
CA HIS A 40 9.82 -16.78 -6.16
C HIS A 40 9.51 -15.86 -7.34
N ASN A 41 8.25 -15.87 -7.76
CA ASN A 41 7.77 -15.06 -8.88
C ASN A 41 7.59 -13.61 -8.44
N PHE A 42 8.68 -12.84 -8.47
CA PHE A 42 8.67 -11.39 -8.40
C PHE A 42 8.49 -10.79 -9.79
N GLU A 43 7.50 -9.93 -9.96
CA GLU A 43 7.21 -9.21 -11.20
C GLU A 43 7.30 -7.70 -10.95
N LEU A 44 8.12 -6.98 -11.71
CA LEU A 44 8.15 -5.52 -11.64
C LEU A 44 6.94 -4.96 -12.39
N ILE A 45 6.00 -4.37 -11.67
CA ILE A 45 4.78 -3.78 -12.24
C ILE A 45 5.04 -2.34 -12.70
N LYS A 46 5.79 -1.58 -11.90
CA LYS A 46 6.04 -0.16 -12.16
C LYS A 46 7.35 0.29 -11.55
N ALA A 47 8.12 1.09 -12.27
CA ALA A 47 9.30 1.79 -11.74
C ALA A 47 9.24 3.27 -12.13
N ASP A 48 9.15 4.13 -11.13
CA ASP A 48 9.14 5.58 -11.31
C ASP A 48 10.55 6.17 -11.19
N LYS A 49 10.88 7.13 -12.06
CA LYS A 49 12.14 7.90 -11.99
C LYS A 49 12.32 8.66 -10.66
N VAL A 50 11.24 8.81 -9.88
CA VAL A 50 11.17 9.61 -8.64
C VAL A 50 11.57 8.82 -7.40
N GLY A 51 11.90 7.54 -7.54
CA GLY A 51 12.43 6.73 -6.44
C GLY A 51 11.43 5.74 -5.84
N THR A 52 10.52 5.23 -6.65
CA THR A 52 9.53 4.24 -6.24
C THR A 52 9.50 3.08 -7.23
N GLU A 53 9.50 1.86 -6.71
CA GLU A 53 9.23 0.64 -7.49
C GLU A 53 8.03 -0.09 -6.89
N VAL A 54 7.19 -0.69 -7.72
CA VAL A 54 6.08 -1.55 -7.33
C VAL A 54 6.33 -2.93 -7.90
N TRP A 55 6.48 -3.90 -7.02
CA TRP A 55 6.66 -5.31 -7.38
C TRP A 55 5.42 -6.11 -6.98
N LYS A 56 5.09 -7.14 -7.74
CA LYS A 56 4.10 -8.16 -7.40
C LYS A 56 4.84 -9.44 -7.02
N LEU A 57 4.42 -10.09 -5.94
CA LEU A 57 4.98 -11.33 -5.42
C LEU A 57 3.87 -12.37 -5.27
N ASN A 58 4.06 -13.57 -5.83
CA ASN A 58 3.23 -14.72 -5.50
C ASN A 58 3.91 -15.56 -4.41
N TYR A 59 3.26 -15.69 -3.26
CA TYR A 59 3.74 -16.52 -2.15
C TYR A 59 2.59 -17.36 -1.59
N LYS A 60 2.74 -18.70 -1.63
CA LYS A 60 1.73 -19.67 -1.19
C LYS A 60 0.32 -19.41 -1.76
N ASN A 61 0.23 -19.19 -3.07
CA ASN A 61 -1.03 -18.90 -3.79
C ASN A 61 -1.73 -17.60 -3.35
N GLN A 62 -1.00 -16.67 -2.71
CA GLN A 62 -1.46 -15.34 -2.39
C GLN A 62 -0.55 -14.32 -3.07
N PHE A 63 -1.17 -13.37 -3.77
CA PHE A 63 -0.45 -12.25 -4.35
C PHE A 63 -0.29 -11.10 -3.35
N TYR A 64 0.89 -10.49 -3.38
CA TYR A 64 1.27 -9.33 -2.61
C TYR A 64 1.81 -8.25 -3.53
N PHE A 65 1.56 -6.98 -3.21
CA PHE A 65 2.27 -5.87 -3.81
C PHE A 65 3.29 -5.29 -2.82
N LEU A 66 4.46 -4.95 -3.35
CA LEU A 66 5.61 -4.44 -2.61
C LEU A 66 5.98 -3.07 -3.20
N LYS A 67 5.60 -2.01 -2.50
CA LYS A 67 5.94 -0.64 -2.89
C LYS A 67 7.24 -0.24 -2.19
N LYS A 68 8.33 -0.26 -2.94
CA LYS A 68 9.67 0.09 -2.46
C LYS A 68 9.93 1.57 -2.71
N TYR A 69 10.33 2.29 -1.67
CA TYR A 69 10.66 3.70 -1.69
C TYR A 69 12.14 3.90 -1.39
N PHE A 70 12.84 4.63 -2.26
CA PHE A 70 14.24 5.01 -2.09
C PHE A 70 14.37 6.52 -2.32
N PRO A 71 14.56 7.33 -1.25
CA PRO A 71 14.54 8.78 -1.35
C PRO A 71 15.72 9.30 -2.18
N VAL A 72 15.44 9.78 -3.39
CA VAL A 72 16.47 10.32 -4.30
C VAL A 72 16.92 11.72 -3.84
N LYS A 73 15.97 12.59 -3.49
CA LYS A 73 16.23 14.01 -3.17
C LYS A 73 16.82 14.20 -1.76
N PHE A 74 17.86 15.04 -1.65
CA PHE A 74 18.54 15.33 -0.36
C PHE A 74 17.60 15.92 0.70
N VAL A 75 16.73 16.88 0.31
CA VAL A 75 15.74 17.47 1.23
C VAL A 75 14.81 16.40 1.83
N LYS A 76 14.46 15.37 1.05
CA LYS A 76 13.63 14.24 1.51
C LYS A 76 14.40 13.37 2.51
N LYS A 77 15.71 13.17 2.30
CA LYS A 77 16.58 12.45 3.24
C LYS A 77 16.62 13.13 4.61
N ILE A 78 16.77 14.46 4.65
CA ILE A 78 16.76 15.22 5.92
C ILE A 78 15.40 15.08 6.63
N LYS A 79 14.29 15.29 5.91
CA LYS A 79 12.94 15.15 6.51
C LYS A 79 12.68 13.77 7.10
N ASN A 80 13.23 12.72 6.47
CA ASN A 80 13.12 11.34 6.94
C ASN A 80 13.95 11.02 8.20
N ILE A 81 14.83 11.93 8.66
CA ILE A 81 15.51 11.77 9.95
C ILE A 81 14.52 11.96 11.10
N PHE A 82 13.62 12.93 10.95
CA PHE A 82 12.65 13.32 11.98
C PHE A 82 11.26 12.72 11.79
N ARG A 83 11.06 11.94 10.72
CA ARG A 83 9.76 11.36 10.37
C ARG A 83 9.92 9.88 10.07
N PRO A 84 8.91 9.05 10.38
CA PRO A 84 8.91 7.67 9.89
C PRO A 84 9.06 7.63 8.36
N THR A 85 9.71 6.58 7.86
CA THR A 85 9.86 6.36 6.42
C THR A 85 8.49 6.25 5.73
N GLU A 86 8.47 6.44 4.41
CA GLU A 86 7.23 6.41 3.62
C GLU A 86 6.43 5.14 3.84
N ALA A 87 7.05 3.97 3.71
CA ALA A 87 6.34 2.71 3.91
C ALA A 87 5.69 2.61 5.31
N VAL A 88 6.38 3.08 6.35
CA VAL A 88 5.84 3.04 7.72
C VAL A 88 4.66 4.00 7.87
N ARG A 89 4.74 5.20 7.27
CA ARG A 89 3.63 6.16 7.26
C ARG A 89 2.41 5.60 6.54
N HIS A 90 2.60 5.06 5.34
CA HIS A 90 1.53 4.47 4.55
C HIS A 90 0.91 3.25 5.26
N PHE A 91 1.73 2.39 5.87
CA PHE A 91 1.27 1.29 6.71
C PHE A 91 0.38 1.77 7.87
N ILE A 92 0.81 2.79 8.60
CA ILE A 92 0.02 3.39 9.69
C ILE A 92 -1.28 4.00 9.14
N THR A 93 -1.22 4.75 8.04
CA THR A 93 -2.40 5.35 7.41
C THR A 93 -3.41 4.27 7.00
N THR A 94 -3.00 3.22 6.31
CA THR A 94 -3.89 2.11 5.91
C THR A 94 -4.51 1.41 7.12
N ILE A 95 -3.75 1.18 8.20
CA ILE A 95 -4.32 0.63 9.45
C ILE A 95 -5.42 1.54 10.00
N LEU A 96 -5.19 2.85 10.01
CA LEU A 96 -6.18 3.80 10.53
C LEU A 96 -7.41 3.87 9.62
N LEU A 97 -7.25 3.86 8.29
CA LEU A 97 -8.35 3.78 7.33
C LEU A 97 -9.21 2.54 7.57
N ASN A 98 -8.59 1.36 7.66
CA ASN A 98 -9.30 0.10 7.89
C ASN A 98 -10.03 0.09 9.25
N ARG A 99 -9.42 0.65 10.31
CA ARG A 99 -10.09 0.79 11.62
C ARG A 99 -11.26 1.77 11.60
N SER A 100 -11.23 2.75 10.72
CA SER A 100 -12.31 3.72 10.50
C SER A 100 -13.43 3.20 9.57
N GLY A 101 -13.37 1.93 9.16
CA GLY A 101 -14.37 1.35 8.25
C GLY A 101 -14.28 1.90 6.82
N ILE A 102 -13.10 2.36 6.42
CA ILE A 102 -12.81 2.78 5.04
C ILE A 102 -12.14 1.60 4.35
N ASP A 103 -12.85 1.03 3.37
CA ASP A 103 -12.40 -0.13 2.61
C ASP A 103 -11.12 0.21 1.83
N SER A 104 -10.01 -0.39 2.25
CA SER A 104 -8.71 -0.32 1.57
C SER A 104 -8.04 -1.69 1.58
N PHE A 105 -6.91 -1.83 0.91
CA PHE A 105 -6.16 -3.09 0.91
C PHE A 105 -5.71 -3.51 2.31
N GLU A 106 -5.45 -4.80 2.48
CA GLU A 106 -4.92 -5.33 3.74
C GLU A 106 -3.41 -5.04 3.85
N PRO A 107 -2.97 -4.19 4.79
CA PRO A 107 -1.55 -3.93 4.99
C PRO A 107 -0.92 -5.10 5.75
N VAL A 108 0.15 -5.67 5.20
CA VAL A 108 0.84 -6.82 5.80
C VAL A 108 1.99 -6.35 6.68
N ALA A 109 2.91 -5.57 6.11
CA ALA A 109 4.10 -5.09 6.79
C ALA A 109 4.59 -3.76 6.24
N ALA A 110 5.40 -3.05 7.03
CA ALA A 110 6.37 -2.09 6.51
C ALA A 110 7.78 -2.52 6.92
N LEU A 111 8.75 -2.37 6.02
CA LEU A 111 10.15 -2.64 6.27
C LEU A 111 10.96 -1.37 6.08
N THR A 112 12.01 -1.20 6.88
CA THR A 112 12.98 -0.12 6.70
C THR A 112 14.37 -0.71 6.60
N TYR A 113 15.17 -0.24 5.65
CA TYR A 113 16.57 -0.62 5.48
C TYR A 113 17.48 0.60 5.53
N ARG A 114 18.36 0.63 6.54
CA ARG A 114 19.35 1.68 6.72
C ARG A 114 20.57 1.41 5.83
N LYS A 115 20.69 2.17 4.73
CA LYS A 115 21.87 2.14 3.84
C LYS A 115 23.06 2.88 4.44
N SER A 116 22.79 4.00 5.12
CA SER A 116 23.80 4.83 5.78
C SER A 116 23.19 5.56 6.99
N LEU A 117 23.93 6.45 7.65
CA LEU A 117 23.42 7.24 8.77
C LEU A 117 22.20 8.10 8.39
N TRP A 118 22.09 8.52 7.13
CA TRP A 118 21.10 9.50 6.66
C TRP A 118 20.21 8.99 5.52
N SER A 119 20.35 7.72 5.12
CA SER A 119 19.61 7.15 3.98
C SER A 119 18.92 5.87 4.38
N PHE A 120 17.61 5.86 4.21
CA PHE A 120 16.74 4.74 4.49
C PHE A 120 15.93 4.41 3.24
N ASP A 121 16.01 3.16 2.80
CA ASP A 121 15.01 2.57 1.92
C ASP A 121 13.87 2.03 2.78
N SER A 122 12.69 1.90 2.18
CA SER A 122 11.57 1.27 2.87
C SER A 122 10.65 0.54 1.91
N ILE A 123 9.99 -0.52 2.38
CA ILE A 123 9.08 -1.34 1.56
C ILE A 123 7.75 -1.40 2.29
N PHE A 124 6.66 -1.11 1.58
CA PHE A 124 5.31 -1.33 2.05
C PHE A 124 4.74 -2.59 1.39
N VAL A 125 4.35 -3.56 2.22
CA VAL A 125 3.82 -4.86 1.80
C VAL A 125 2.32 -4.87 2.02
N MET A 126 1.57 -5.18 0.96
CA MET A 126 0.11 -5.27 0.98
C MET A 126 -0.36 -6.54 0.27
N LYS A 127 -1.50 -7.09 0.68
CA LYS A 127 -2.16 -8.14 -0.11
C LYS A 127 -2.81 -7.53 -1.34
N GLU A 128 -2.86 -8.30 -2.43
CA GLU A 128 -3.65 -7.93 -3.61
C GLU A 128 -5.14 -7.84 -3.25
N SER A 129 -5.75 -6.71 -3.64
CA SER A 129 -7.21 -6.55 -3.63
C SER A 129 -7.78 -7.10 -4.94
N LYS A 130 -8.80 -7.95 -4.85
CA LYS A 130 -9.47 -8.53 -6.02
C LYS A 130 -10.32 -7.47 -6.72
N GLY A 131 -10.37 -7.52 -8.05
CA GLY A 131 -11.21 -6.66 -8.87
C GLY A 131 -10.46 -6.07 -10.06
N LEU A 132 -11.07 -5.07 -10.70
CA LEU A 132 -10.49 -4.27 -11.76
C LEU A 132 -10.16 -2.87 -11.22
N LEU A 133 -9.15 -2.20 -11.78
CA LEU A 133 -8.98 -0.78 -11.52
C LEU A 133 -10.25 -0.04 -11.96
N LEU A 134 -10.66 1.00 -11.23
CA LEU A 134 -11.86 1.78 -11.59
C LEU A 134 -11.74 2.32 -13.02
N LYS A 135 -10.54 2.75 -13.43
CA LYS A 135 -10.27 3.17 -14.81
C LYS A 135 -10.66 2.11 -15.84
N ASP A 136 -10.38 0.85 -15.57
CA ASP A 136 -10.62 -0.26 -16.49
C ASP A 136 -12.08 -0.71 -16.40
N PHE A 137 -12.64 -0.77 -15.20
CA PHE A 137 -14.08 -0.98 -14.97
C PHE A 137 -14.93 0.01 -15.79
N ILE A 138 -14.60 1.31 -15.74
CA ILE A 138 -15.27 2.36 -16.51
C ILE A 138 -15.25 2.07 -18.02
N LYS A 139 -14.18 1.45 -18.53
CA LYS A 139 -14.04 1.17 -19.96
C LYS A 139 -14.72 -0.10 -20.42
N SER A 140 -14.72 -1.15 -19.58
CA SER A 140 -15.09 -2.50 -20.02
C SER A 140 -16.40 -3.02 -19.45
N ASP A 141 -16.92 -2.44 -18.35
CA ASP A 141 -17.98 -3.06 -17.54
C ASP A 141 -19.08 -2.07 -17.11
N LEU A 142 -19.08 -0.84 -17.66
CA LEU A 142 -20.22 0.07 -17.54
C LEU A 142 -21.40 -0.40 -18.39
N GLY A 143 -22.61 -0.13 -17.92
CA GLY A 143 -23.85 -0.45 -18.64
C GLY A 143 -24.82 -1.31 -17.84
N ASN A 144 -24.39 -1.85 -16.69
CA ASN A 144 -25.29 -2.44 -15.71
C ASN A 144 -25.70 -1.37 -14.69
N LEU A 145 -26.80 -0.67 -14.98
CA LEU A 145 -27.29 0.47 -14.18
C LEU A 145 -27.37 0.18 -12.68
N LYS A 146 -27.76 -1.04 -12.29
CA LYS A 146 -27.85 -1.43 -10.87
C LYS A 146 -26.47 -1.51 -10.21
N ASN A 147 -25.48 -2.10 -10.88
CA ASN A 147 -24.11 -2.15 -10.36
C ASN A 147 -23.49 -0.77 -10.32
N ASP A 148 -23.70 0.03 -11.37
CA ASP A 148 -23.16 1.37 -11.51
C ASP A 148 -23.67 2.30 -10.39
N GLU A 149 -24.97 2.22 -10.07
CA GLU A 149 -25.56 2.97 -8.95
C GLU A 149 -24.98 2.55 -7.59
N ILE A 150 -24.77 1.25 -7.37
CA ILE A 150 -24.17 0.73 -6.14
C ILE A 150 -22.73 1.25 -6.00
N ILE A 151 -21.94 1.20 -7.08
CA ILE A 151 -20.55 1.66 -7.08
C ILE A 151 -20.49 3.16 -6.81
N ALA A 152 -21.34 3.97 -7.46
CA ALA A 152 -21.43 5.40 -7.21
C ALA A 152 -21.77 5.72 -5.73
N LYS A 153 -22.74 5.00 -5.15
CA LYS A 153 -23.07 5.10 -3.72
C LYS A 153 -21.90 4.72 -2.81
N LYS A 154 -21.14 3.68 -3.17
CA LYS A 154 -19.94 3.27 -2.43
C LYS A 154 -18.84 4.32 -2.49
N PHE A 155 -18.62 4.98 -3.62
CA PHE A 155 -17.70 6.12 -3.72
C PHE A 155 -18.14 7.29 -2.85
N ALA A 156 -19.41 7.69 -2.91
CA ALA A 156 -19.94 8.76 -2.07
C ALA A 156 -19.76 8.45 -0.58
N LEU A 157 -20.01 7.20 -0.18
CA LEU A 157 -19.81 6.74 1.19
C LEU A 157 -18.32 6.73 1.60
N LEU A 158 -17.43 6.28 0.71
CA LEU A 158 -15.98 6.30 0.93
C LEU A 158 -15.50 7.74 1.20
N TRP A 159 -15.91 8.71 0.36
CA TRP A 159 -15.57 10.11 0.54
C TRP A 159 -16.12 10.70 1.83
N LYS A 160 -17.40 10.43 2.13
CA LYS A 160 -18.02 10.80 3.40
C LYS A 160 -17.23 10.26 4.59
N ASN A 161 -16.81 8.99 4.53
CA ASN A 161 -16.07 8.35 5.62
C ASN A 161 -14.65 8.90 5.76
N LEU A 162 -13.96 9.22 4.65
CA LEU A 162 -12.68 9.93 4.71
C LEU A 162 -12.83 11.26 5.44
N LEU A 163 -13.76 12.12 5.01
CA LEU A 163 -13.98 13.44 5.61
C LEU A 163 -14.40 13.35 7.09
N LYS A 164 -15.34 12.45 7.42
CA LYS A 164 -15.80 12.22 8.80
C LYS A 164 -14.67 11.78 9.74
N ASN A 165 -13.66 11.08 9.22
CA ASN A 165 -12.50 10.62 9.99
C ASN A 165 -11.27 11.53 9.83
N ASN A 166 -11.45 12.75 9.29
CA ASN A 166 -10.42 13.75 9.04
C ASN A 166 -9.28 13.26 8.14
N PHE A 167 -9.59 12.38 7.19
CA PHE A 167 -8.66 12.00 6.13
C PHE A 167 -8.93 12.85 4.90
N TRP A 168 -7.88 13.47 4.37
CA TRP A 168 -7.90 14.16 3.09
C TRP A 168 -7.08 13.40 2.07
N HIS A 169 -7.74 12.94 1.02
CA HIS A 169 -7.09 12.31 -0.13
C HIS A 169 -6.90 13.34 -1.25
N GLN A 170 -5.65 13.64 -1.58
CA GLN A 170 -5.28 14.68 -2.55
C GLN A 170 -5.18 14.19 -3.99
N ASP A 171 -5.51 12.91 -4.27
CA ASP A 171 -5.38 12.32 -5.60
C ASP A 171 -6.54 11.34 -5.87
N PRO A 172 -7.76 11.84 -6.17
CA PRO A 172 -8.94 11.02 -6.41
C PRO A 172 -8.95 10.32 -7.78
N SER A 173 -7.79 10.05 -8.38
CA SER A 173 -7.68 9.46 -9.71
C SER A 173 -8.30 8.04 -9.78
N PRO A 174 -9.00 7.67 -10.87
CA PRO A 174 -9.56 6.32 -11.06
C PRO A 174 -8.55 5.16 -11.00
N VAL A 175 -7.25 5.43 -11.09
CA VAL A 175 -6.21 4.39 -10.93
C VAL A 175 -5.94 4.03 -9.48
N ASN A 176 -6.46 4.82 -8.52
CA ASN A 176 -6.24 4.64 -7.09
C ASN A 176 -7.36 3.81 -6.42
N PHE A 177 -8.28 3.25 -7.22
CA PHE A 177 -9.40 2.47 -6.73
C PHE A 177 -9.53 1.15 -7.49
N ILE A 178 -9.90 0.09 -6.78
CA ILE A 178 -10.29 -1.20 -7.35
C ILE A 178 -11.78 -1.43 -7.11
N VAL A 179 -12.47 -1.88 -8.15
CA VAL A 179 -13.88 -2.26 -8.13
C VAL A 179 -14.00 -3.77 -8.30
N ASN A 180 -14.77 -4.41 -7.43
CA ASN A 180 -15.08 -5.83 -7.54
C ASN A 180 -16.60 -6.03 -7.67
N THR A 181 -17.05 -6.35 -8.87
CA THR A 181 -18.46 -6.64 -9.20
C THR A 181 -18.81 -8.12 -9.20
N LYS A 182 -17.82 -9.01 -9.01
CA LYS A 182 -18.03 -10.47 -9.05
C LYS A 182 -18.67 -11.04 -7.79
N THR A 183 -18.77 -10.26 -6.73
CA THR A 183 -19.45 -10.62 -5.49
C THR A 183 -20.93 -10.24 -5.57
N SER A 184 -21.76 -10.81 -4.70
CA SER A 184 -23.17 -10.41 -4.59
C SER A 184 -23.38 -8.96 -4.14
N LYS A 185 -22.32 -8.30 -3.65
CA LYS A 185 -22.30 -6.93 -3.18
C LYS A 185 -21.08 -6.23 -3.76
N PRO A 186 -21.22 -5.40 -4.81
CA PRO A 186 -20.10 -4.67 -5.39
C PRO A 186 -19.29 -3.91 -4.34
N GLU A 187 -17.97 -4.00 -4.46
CA GLU A 187 -17.01 -3.39 -3.53
C GLU A 187 -16.16 -2.35 -4.26
N VAL A 188 -15.78 -1.30 -3.52
CA VAL A 188 -14.83 -0.28 -3.97
C VAL A 188 -13.74 -0.19 -2.90
N ASN A 189 -12.52 -0.54 -3.29
CA ASN A 189 -11.35 -0.53 -2.40
C ASN A 189 -10.40 0.58 -2.82
N LEU A 190 -9.97 1.39 -1.87
CA LEU A 190 -8.89 2.36 -2.05
C LEU A 190 -7.54 1.64 -2.06
N ILE A 191 -6.74 1.82 -3.12
CA ILE A 191 -5.45 1.12 -3.30
C ILE A 191 -4.21 2.00 -3.21
N ASP A 192 -4.35 3.33 -3.37
CA ASP A 192 -3.24 4.25 -3.12
C ASP A 192 -3.52 5.12 -1.88
N VAL A 193 -2.62 5.04 -0.91
CA VAL A 193 -2.68 5.80 0.35
C VAL A 193 -1.53 6.80 0.45
N ASP A 194 -0.74 6.98 -0.62
CA ASP A 194 0.43 7.84 -0.58
C ASP A 194 0.06 9.31 -0.35
N ASN A 195 -1.05 9.74 -0.94
CA ASN A 195 -1.58 11.10 -0.90
C ASN A 195 -2.75 11.25 0.06
N ILE A 196 -2.80 10.44 1.12
CA ILE A 196 -3.82 10.51 2.17
C ILE A 196 -3.20 11.02 3.47
N TYR A 197 -3.75 12.12 3.96
CA TYR A 197 -3.27 12.82 5.13
C TYR A 197 -4.36 12.86 6.19
N LYS A 198 -4.00 12.54 7.44
CA LYS A 198 -4.88 12.79 8.57
C LYS A 198 -4.71 14.23 9.03
N VAL A 199 -5.77 15.01 8.95
CA VAL A 199 -5.82 16.41 9.39
C VAL A 199 -6.21 16.41 10.88
N PRO A 200 -5.51 17.16 11.74
CA PRO A 200 -5.77 17.12 13.18
C PRO A 200 -7.11 17.77 13.58
N TYR A 201 -7.72 18.61 12.75
CA TYR A 201 -8.96 19.33 13.04
C TYR A 201 -9.82 19.49 11.79
N ASN A 202 -11.12 19.19 11.92
CA ASN A 202 -12.23 19.63 11.05
C ASN A 202 -13.28 20.25 11.97
#